data_AF-A0A829YG60-F1
#
_entry.id   AF-A0A829YG60-F1
#
_cell.length_a   1.000
_cell.length_b   1.000
_cell.length_c   1.000
_cell.angle_alpha   90.00
_cell.angle_beta   90.00
_cell.angle_gamma   90.00
#
_symmetry.space_group_name_H-M   'P 1'
#
loop_
_entity.id
_entity.type
_entity.pdbx_description
1 polymer ?
#
loop_
_entity_poly.entity_id
_entity_poly.type
_entity_poly.pdbx_seq_one_letter_code
_entity_poly.pdbx_strand_id
1 'polypeptide(L)'
;MRDLYRPANQVGDAAVTAVVITVGGRMASKRKNSLVANINRRKRAGKSRPKSRSTVSKESYRQMQKGWPKSGTKKAAKKQAAKKK
;
A
#
# COMPACT_ATOMS: atom_id res chain seq x y z
N MET A 1 -32.38 25.44 -22.78
CA MET A 1 -31.76 24.93 -21.53
C MET A 1 -30.31 24.62 -21.87
N ARG A 2 -29.37 25.07 -21.02
CA ARG A 2 -27.97 25.34 -21.36
C ARG A 2 -27.15 24.06 -21.49
N ASP A 3 -26.60 23.79 -22.67
CA ASP A 3 -25.45 22.90 -22.83
C ASP A 3 -24.20 23.64 -22.31
N LEU A 4 -23.99 23.53 -21.00
CA LEU A 4 -22.78 23.97 -20.33
C LEU A 4 -21.75 22.83 -20.33
N TYR A 5 -20.51 23.22 -20.64
CA TYR A 5 -19.25 22.46 -20.53
C TYR A 5 -18.77 21.72 -21.79
N ARG A 6 -18.26 22.51 -22.75
CA ARG A 6 -17.21 22.07 -23.67
C ARG A 6 -15.86 22.32 -22.99
N PRO A 7 -15.07 21.30 -22.60
CA PRO A 7 -13.77 21.51 -21.98
C PRO A 7 -12.78 22.11 -22.98
N ALA A 8 -12.09 23.14 -22.54
CA ALA A 8 -10.99 23.81 -23.24
C ALA A 8 -9.84 22.81 -23.48
N ASN A 9 -9.79 22.25 -24.68
CA ASN A 9 -8.57 21.71 -25.26
C ASN A 9 -8.08 22.72 -26.29
N GLN A 10 -7.33 23.72 -25.82
CA GLN A 10 -6.56 24.59 -26.70
C GLN A 10 -5.08 24.31 -26.48
N VAL A 11 -4.52 23.73 -27.54
CA VAL A 11 -3.14 23.46 -27.87
C VAL A 11 -2.20 24.67 -27.67
N GLY A 12 -1.00 24.41 -27.14
CA GLY A 12 0.09 25.37 -26.88
C GLY A 12 0.31 25.55 -25.37
N ASP A 13 1.32 24.98 -24.70
CA ASP A 13 2.75 25.21 -24.90
C ASP A 13 3.59 24.00 -24.47
N ALA A 14 3.79 23.06 -25.39
CA ALA A 14 4.68 21.91 -25.17
C ALA A 14 6.18 22.28 -25.12
N ALA A 15 6.55 23.53 -25.44
CA ALA A 15 7.95 23.97 -25.52
C ALA A 15 8.48 24.63 -24.24
N VAL A 16 7.63 25.27 -23.41
CA VAL A 16 8.10 26.01 -22.22
C VAL A 16 8.27 25.07 -21.01
N THR A 17 7.52 23.97 -20.95
CA THR A 17 7.66 22.95 -19.90
C THR A 17 8.93 22.10 -20.04
N ALA A 18 9.63 22.16 -21.18
CA ALA A 18 10.81 21.34 -21.45
C ALA A 18 12.12 21.88 -20.82
N VAL A 19 12.18 23.17 -20.45
CA VAL A 19 13.42 23.79 -19.94
C VAL A 19 13.57 23.69 -18.42
N VAL A 20 12.48 23.48 -17.67
CA VAL A 20 12.52 23.34 -16.19
C VAL A 20 12.86 21.91 -15.74
N ILE A 21 12.90 20.92 -16.65
CA ILE A 21 13.08 19.50 -16.30
C ILE A 21 14.56 19.07 -16.25
N THR A 22 15.50 19.87 -16.78
CA THR A 22 16.88 19.41 -17.02
C THR A 22 17.86 19.62 -15.86
N VAL A 23 17.50 20.31 -14.78
CA VAL A 23 18.40 20.53 -13.63
C VAL A 23 17.67 20.23 -12.31
N GLY A 24 17.89 19.01 -11.79
CA GLY A 24 17.57 18.69 -10.40
C GLY A 24 16.41 17.71 -10.21
N GLY A 25 16.67 16.43 -10.48
CA GLY A 25 15.70 15.40 -10.09
C GLY A 25 16.04 14.03 -10.64
N ARG A 26 17.15 13.46 -10.17
CA ARG A 26 17.42 12.02 -10.30
C ARG A 26 16.19 11.28 -9.77
N MET A 27 15.28 10.88 -10.67
CA MET A 27 14.06 10.13 -10.35
C MET A 27 14.52 8.88 -9.61
N ALA A 28 14.43 8.95 -8.28
CA ALA A 28 15.03 7.99 -7.37
C ALA A 28 14.57 6.60 -7.82
N SER A 29 15.53 5.80 -8.26
CA SER A 29 15.33 4.47 -8.82
C SER A 29 14.41 3.70 -7.88
N LYS A 30 13.13 3.63 -8.23
CA LYS A 30 12.14 2.84 -7.52
C LYS A 30 12.63 1.41 -7.65
N ARG A 31 13.41 0.91 -6.67
CA ARG A 31 14.00 -0.43 -6.75
C ARG A 31 12.88 -1.38 -7.16
N LYS A 32 13.00 -2.03 -8.32
CA LYS A 32 11.90 -2.80 -8.94
C LYS A 32 11.35 -3.88 -7.99
N ASN A 33 12.14 -4.23 -6.97
CA ASN A 33 11.85 -5.26 -5.99
C ASN A 33 11.48 -4.72 -4.59
N SER A 34 11.31 -3.42 -4.39
CA SER A 34 10.87 -2.92 -3.08
C SER A 34 9.39 -3.22 -2.84
N LEU A 35 9.05 -3.56 -1.59
CA LEU A 35 7.67 -3.84 -1.18
C LEU A 35 6.73 -2.68 -1.55
N VAL A 36 7.14 -1.45 -1.25
CA VAL A 36 6.38 -0.23 -1.56
C VAL A 36 6.18 -0.07 -3.07
N ALA A 37 7.19 -0.39 -3.87
CA ALA A 37 7.07 -0.32 -5.32
C ALA A 37 6.05 -1.30 -5.88
N ASN A 38 6.05 -2.53 -5.36
CA ASN A 38 5.10 -3.59 -5.72
C ASN A 38 3.67 -3.21 -5.31
N ILE A 39 3.48 -2.66 -4.12
CA ILE A 39 2.17 -2.18 -3.64
C ILE A 39 1.63 -1.09 -4.58
N ASN A 40 2.42 -0.07 -4.88
CA ASN A 40 1.99 1.03 -5.75
C ASN A 40 1.70 0.54 -7.18
N ARG A 41 2.46 -0.43 -7.68
CA ARG A 41 2.19 -1.06 -8.99
C ARG A 41 0.84 -1.78 -8.99
N ARG A 42 0.52 -2.57 -7.97
CA ARG A 42 -0.78 -3.25 -7.86
C ARG A 42 -1.96 -2.30 -7.68
N LYS A 43 -1.76 -1.20 -6.94
CA LYS A 43 -2.77 -0.13 -6.80
C LYS A 43 -3.06 0.55 -8.13
N ARG A 44 -2.03 0.98 -8.86
CA ARG A 44 -2.19 1.60 -10.20
C ARG A 44 -2.79 0.65 -11.22
N ALA A 45 -2.48 -0.64 -11.14
CA ALA A 45 -3.05 -1.66 -12.00
C ALA A 45 -4.47 -2.11 -11.60
N GLY A 46 -5.05 -1.58 -10.52
CA GLY A 46 -6.38 -1.98 -10.03
C GLY A 46 -6.48 -3.42 -9.50
N LYS A 47 -5.36 -4.14 -9.40
CA LYS A 47 -5.33 -5.55 -8.94
C LYS A 47 -5.34 -5.70 -7.42
N SER A 48 -5.40 -4.58 -6.68
CA SER A 48 -5.50 -4.60 -5.22
C SER A 48 -6.90 -5.04 -4.81
N ARG A 49 -6.99 -6.10 -3.99
CA ARG A 49 -8.29 -6.58 -3.50
C ARG A 49 -8.73 -5.75 -2.29
N PRO A 50 -9.93 -5.16 -2.28
CA PRO A 50 -10.48 -4.50 -1.10
C PRO A 50 -10.84 -5.55 -0.02
N LYS A 51 -11.01 -5.10 1.23
CA LYS A 51 -11.30 -6.00 2.36
C LYS A 51 -12.58 -6.83 2.15
N SER A 52 -13.56 -6.27 1.44
CA SER A 52 -14.81 -6.95 1.06
C SER A 52 -14.58 -8.17 0.15
N ARG A 53 -13.49 -8.23 -0.62
CA ARG A 53 -13.13 -9.37 -1.48
C ARG A 53 -12.09 -10.30 -0.84
N SER A 54 -11.98 -10.29 0.48
CA SER A 54 -11.15 -11.24 1.22
C SER A 54 -11.72 -12.66 1.07
N THR A 55 -10.87 -13.63 0.71
CA THR A 55 -11.23 -15.05 0.71
C THR A 55 -11.14 -15.67 2.10
N VAL A 56 -10.52 -14.97 3.05
CA VAL A 56 -10.39 -15.39 4.43
C VAL A 56 -11.63 -14.94 5.20
N SER A 57 -12.37 -15.92 5.75
CA SER A 57 -13.51 -15.66 6.63
C SER A 57 -13.06 -15.08 7.98
N LYS A 58 -13.97 -14.42 8.69
CA LYS A 58 -13.68 -13.86 10.03
C LYS A 58 -13.27 -14.96 11.01
N GLU A 59 -13.88 -16.13 10.94
CA GLU A 59 -13.59 -17.27 11.81
C GLU A 59 -12.23 -17.89 11.50
N SER A 60 -11.90 -18.08 10.21
CA SER A 60 -10.57 -18.54 9.79
C SER A 60 -9.47 -17.59 10.26
N TYR A 61 -9.71 -16.27 10.19
CA TYR A 61 -8.77 -15.27 10.71
C TYR A 61 -8.56 -15.40 12.23
N ARG A 62 -9.65 -15.58 12.99
CA ARG A 62 -9.59 -15.79 14.45
C ARG A 62 -8.82 -17.06 14.82
N GLN A 63 -8.99 -18.14 14.06
CA GLN A 63 -8.26 -19.39 14.27
C GLN A 63 -6.75 -19.22 14.02
N MET A 64 -6.37 -18.53 12.94
CA MET A 64 -4.95 -18.23 12.67
C MET A 64 -4.31 -17.39 13.79
N GLN A 65 -5.05 -16.41 14.33
CA GLN A 65 -4.56 -15.57 15.43
C GLN A 65 -4.28 -16.36 16.73
N LYS A 66 -4.99 -17.46 17.00
CA LYS A 66 -4.80 -18.26 18.24
C LYS A 66 -3.43 -18.92 18.32
N GLY A 67 -2.83 -19.30 17.18
CA GLY A 67 -1.48 -19.86 17.12
C GLY A 67 -0.37 -18.82 17.27
N TRP A 68 -0.73 -17.54 17.26
CA TRP A 68 0.26 -16.46 17.33
C TRP A 68 0.44 -16.04 18.78
N PRO A 69 1.67 -16.13 19.32
CA PRO A 69 1.92 -15.71 20.69
C PRO A 69 1.68 -14.21 20.81
N LYS A 70 0.79 -13.81 21.72
CA LYS A 70 0.66 -12.40 22.07
C LYS A 70 1.99 -11.95 22.68
N SER A 71 2.55 -10.86 22.17
CA SER A 71 3.89 -10.35 22.53
C SER A 71 4.10 -10.17 24.04
N GLY A 72 3.02 -9.96 24.81
CA GLY A 72 3.06 -9.92 26.28
C GLY A 72 2.89 -11.27 27.01
N THR A 73 2.19 -12.25 26.43
CA THR A 73 1.82 -13.48 27.15
C THR A 73 2.94 -14.51 27.20
N LYS A 74 3.86 -14.54 26.22
CA LYS A 74 5.03 -15.44 26.27
C LYS A 74 5.96 -15.11 27.44
N LYS A 75 6.18 -13.82 27.75
CA LYS A 75 6.98 -13.42 28.94
C LYS A 75 6.25 -13.79 30.24
N ALA A 76 4.94 -13.59 30.30
CA ALA A 76 4.12 -13.95 31.45
C ALA A 76 4.08 -15.48 31.67
N ALA A 77 3.83 -16.27 30.64
CA ALA A 77 3.82 -17.73 30.69
C ALA A 77 5.21 -18.30 31.04
N LYS A 78 6.30 -17.73 30.49
CA LYS A 78 7.67 -18.12 30.86
C LYS A 78 8.00 -17.76 32.32
N LYS A 79 7.56 -16.59 32.82
CA LYS A 79 7.68 -16.22 34.24
C LYS A 79 6.89 -17.16 35.15
N GLN A 80 5.68 -17.55 34.75
CA GLN A 80 4.85 -18.49 35.51
C GLN A 80 5.44 -19.92 35.52
N ALA A 81 5.99 -20.39 34.39
CA ALA A 81 6.68 -21.67 34.30
C ALA A 81 8.00 -21.69 35.11
N ALA A 82 8.72 -20.56 35.16
CA ALA A 82 9.92 -20.41 35.98
C ALA A 82 9.63 -20.26 37.49
N LYS A 83 8.41 -19.84 37.88
CA LYS A 83 7.99 -19.72 39.29
C LYS A 83 7.49 -21.04 39.89
N LYS A 84 7.10 -22.01 39.05
CA LYS A 84 6.64 -23.35 39.45
C LYS A 84 7.75 -24.40 39.55
N LYS A 85 8.99 -24.00 39.28
CA LYS A 85 10.19 -24.83 39.37
C LYS A 85 11.02 -24.33 40.54
#